data_AF-A0A0R3QT70-F1
#
_entry.id   AF-A0A0R3QT70-F1
#
_cell.length_a   1.000
_cell.length_b   1.000
_cell.length_c   1.000
_cell.angle_alpha   90.00
_cell.angle_beta   90.00
_cell.angle_gamma   90.00
#
_symmetry.space_group_name_H-M   'P 1'
#
loop_
_entity.id
_entity.type
_entity.pdbx_description
1 polymer ?
#
loop_
_entity_poly.entity_id
_entity_poly.type
_entity_poly.pdbx_seq_one_letter_code
_entity_poly.pdbx_strand_id
1 'polypeptide(L)'
;MSVDISKEMVEVAKCRKELSEFKSEYNKKLNHIVSLEEEIAKYKEAEMKRETLISSCNDDGMLEKMIKNEVQSAAKDNVAVCDDKINLEINELKMQNEELRKINYKIVEISQQQEAIFKKHLEEVEKNHVKALQQHCCNVFKTLCAIAPQNTKLPSVPVICDMDHFYKWLRDVEDVMKKNENVKQISKNKGDDSENKINLKKVAELEANNRRYRSALTNLSSHIDAIEQEAMLKEEVYLSEISRLQHEINGQLKKQLENEHKRKLELVSQASKIYEVMNRQQKKHSNNEVVVVESQDEKWKCI
;
A
#
# COMPACT_ATOMS: atom_id res chain seq x y z
N MET A 1 -15.69 -13.12 24.24
CA MET A 1 -15.41 -13.92 23.02
C MET A 1 -16.38 -13.64 21.87
N SER A 2 -17.71 -13.52 22.08
CA SER A 2 -18.66 -13.23 20.98
C SER A 2 -18.66 -11.76 20.50
N VAL A 3 -18.22 -10.82 21.35
CA VAL A 3 -18.23 -9.36 21.05
C VAL A 3 -17.03 -8.93 20.19
N ASP A 4 -15.89 -9.61 20.31
CA ASP A 4 -14.64 -9.24 19.62
C ASP A 4 -14.67 -9.64 18.12
N ILE A 5 -15.28 -10.78 17.81
CA ILE A 5 -15.51 -11.25 16.42
C ILE A 5 -16.37 -10.22 15.64
N SER A 6 -17.30 -9.56 16.33
CA SER A 6 -18.17 -8.55 15.71
C SER A 6 -17.44 -7.25 15.35
N LYS A 7 -16.38 -6.87 16.07
CA LYS A 7 -15.58 -5.67 15.76
C LYS A 7 -14.63 -5.94 14.60
N GLU A 8 -13.98 -7.10 14.61
CA GLU A 8 -13.03 -7.50 13.59
C GLU A 8 -13.71 -7.65 12.22
N MET A 9 -14.94 -8.19 12.17
CA MET A 9 -15.74 -8.22 10.94
C MET A 9 -16.10 -6.84 10.38
N VAL A 10 -16.34 -5.85 11.26
CA VAL A 10 -16.65 -4.48 10.85
C VAL A 10 -15.40 -3.79 10.28
N GLU A 11 -14.23 -4.01 10.88
CA GLU A 11 -12.96 -3.50 10.35
C GLU A 11 -12.58 -4.16 9.02
N VAL A 12 -12.77 -5.47 8.87
CA VAL A 12 -12.55 -6.17 7.59
C VAL A 12 -13.49 -5.65 6.50
N ALA A 13 -14.76 -5.39 6.82
CA ALA A 13 -15.72 -4.82 5.87
C ALA A 13 -15.32 -3.40 5.44
N LYS A 14 -14.81 -2.59 6.38
CA LYS A 14 -14.30 -1.24 6.11
C LYS A 14 -13.07 -1.28 5.19
N CYS A 15 -12.08 -2.12 5.50
CA CYS A 15 -10.88 -2.29 4.67
C CYS A 15 -11.22 -2.77 3.25
N ARG A 16 -12.20 -3.68 3.11
CA ARG A 16 -12.66 -4.15 1.79
C ARG A 16 -13.33 -3.03 0.99
N LYS A 17 -14.11 -2.17 1.64
CA LYS A 17 -14.74 -1.02 0.99
C LYS A 17 -13.67 -0.03 0.50
N GLU A 18 -12.74 0.34 1.37
CA GLU A 18 -11.64 1.26 1.03
C GLU A 18 -10.77 0.70 -0.11
N LEU A 19 -10.48 -0.61 -0.10
CA LEU A 19 -9.75 -1.26 -1.19
C LEU A 19 -10.52 -1.23 -2.52
N SER A 20 -11.85 -1.38 -2.47
CA SER A 20 -12.69 -1.32 -3.68
C SER A 20 -12.75 0.09 -4.27
N GLU A 21 -12.82 1.11 -3.41
CA GLU A 21 -12.82 2.51 -3.80
C GLU A 21 -11.46 2.89 -4.41
N PHE A 22 -10.36 2.49 -3.76
CA PHE A 22 -9.01 2.68 -4.29
C PHE A 22 -8.82 2.02 -5.66
N LYS A 23 -9.29 0.79 -5.83
CA LYS A 23 -9.20 0.07 -7.11
C LYS A 23 -10.03 0.73 -8.22
N SER A 24 -11.20 1.28 -7.88
CA SER A 24 -12.03 2.06 -8.81
C SER A 24 -11.32 3.34 -9.25
N GLU A 25 -10.76 4.09 -8.30
CA GLU A 25 -10.02 5.31 -8.53
C GLU A 25 -8.78 5.07 -9.42
N TYR A 26 -8.02 4.01 -9.10
CA TYR A 26 -6.85 3.59 -9.86
C TYR A 26 -7.19 3.27 -11.32
N ASN A 27 -8.26 2.49 -11.55
CA ASN A 27 -8.69 2.13 -12.90
C ASN A 27 -9.17 3.33 -13.71
N LYS A 28 -9.86 4.30 -13.08
CA LYS A 28 -10.23 5.55 -13.76
C LYS A 28 -9.01 6.33 -14.23
N LYS A 29 -8.00 6.45 -13.36
CA LYS A 29 -6.74 7.14 -13.69
C LYS A 29 -5.95 6.41 -14.77
N LEU A 30 -5.86 5.08 -14.70
CA LEU A 30 -5.19 4.27 -15.70
C LEU A 30 -5.85 4.43 -17.08
N ASN A 31 -7.18 4.39 -17.15
CA ASN A 31 -7.91 4.59 -18.42
C ASN A 31 -7.70 6.00 -18.98
N HIS A 32 -7.61 7.01 -18.12
CA HIS A 32 -7.33 8.37 -18.55
C HIS A 32 -5.90 8.50 -19.13
N ILE A 33 -4.91 7.86 -18.50
CA ILE A 33 -3.53 7.81 -19.01
C ILE A 33 -3.50 7.19 -20.40
N VAL A 34 -4.16 6.04 -20.59
CA VAL A 34 -4.22 5.36 -21.91
C VAL A 34 -4.85 6.28 -22.97
N SER A 35 -5.95 6.98 -22.64
CA SER A 35 -6.58 7.94 -23.54
C SER A 35 -5.64 9.09 -23.93
N LEU A 36 -4.85 9.60 -22.98
CA LEU A 36 -3.88 10.66 -23.24
C LEU A 36 -2.72 10.15 -24.10
N GLU A 37 -2.23 8.94 -23.86
CA GLU A 37 -1.18 8.31 -24.67
C GLU A 37 -1.63 8.13 -26.13
N GLU A 38 -2.88 7.70 -26.36
CA GLU A 38 -3.47 7.61 -27.70
C GLU A 38 -3.58 8.98 -28.38
N GLU A 39 -3.93 10.03 -27.64
CA GLU A 39 -4.04 11.38 -28.19
C GLU A 39 -2.66 11.98 -28.52
N ILE A 40 -1.67 11.79 -27.63
CA ILE A 40 -0.28 12.16 -27.86
C ILE A 40 0.27 11.44 -29.10
N ALA A 41 -0.04 10.16 -29.29
CA ALA A 41 0.37 9.41 -30.46
C ALA A 41 -0.19 10.01 -31.77
N LYS A 42 -1.46 10.42 -31.78
CA LYS A 42 -2.09 11.10 -32.93
C LYS A 42 -1.41 12.43 -33.25
N TYR A 43 -1.09 13.24 -32.24
CA TYR A 43 -0.37 14.50 -32.46
C TYR A 43 1.05 14.28 -32.97
N LYS A 44 1.78 13.28 -32.45
CA LYS A 44 3.11 12.93 -32.95
C LYS A 44 3.07 12.45 -34.40
N GLU A 45 2.06 11.66 -34.78
CA GLU A 45 1.89 11.20 -36.17
C GLU A 45 1.57 12.37 -37.12
N ALA A 46 0.73 13.31 -36.68
CA ALA A 46 0.41 14.51 -37.44
C ALA A 46 1.62 15.44 -37.62
N GLU A 47 2.46 15.58 -36.59
CA GLU A 47 3.70 16.36 -36.64
C GLU A 47 4.71 15.74 -37.62
N MET A 48 4.94 14.42 -37.52
CA MET A 48 5.82 13.71 -38.45
C MET A 48 5.35 13.85 -39.90
N LYS A 49 4.04 13.75 -40.17
CA LYS A 49 3.48 13.99 -41.52
C LYS A 49 3.75 15.42 -42.01
N ARG A 50 3.70 16.42 -41.13
CA ARG A 50 3.97 17.83 -41.47
C ARG A 50 5.45 18.07 -41.77
N GLU A 51 6.35 17.51 -40.96
CA GLU A 51 7.81 17.57 -41.21
C GLU A 51 8.20 16.86 -42.51
N THR A 52 7.53 15.75 -42.85
CA THR A 52 7.77 15.00 -44.10
C THR A 52 7.31 15.80 -45.33
N LEU A 53 6.21 16.57 -45.23
CA LEU A 53 5.71 17.46 -46.27
C LEU A 53 6.63 18.68 -46.51
N ILE A 54 7.20 19.24 -45.44
CA ILE A 54 8.12 20.39 -45.54
C ILE A 54 9.48 19.96 -46.14
N SER A 55 9.92 18.71 -45.90
CA SER A 55 11.12 18.15 -46.54
C SER A 55 10.96 17.84 -48.04
N SER A 56 9.72 17.85 -48.57
CA SER A 56 9.38 17.46 -49.95
C SER A 56 9.20 18.64 -50.91
N CYS A 57 9.25 19.89 -50.43
CA CYS A 57 8.98 21.07 -51.24
C CYS A 57 10.14 22.06 -51.17
N ASN A 58 11.26 21.69 -51.79
CA ASN A 58 12.25 22.63 -52.28
C ASN A 58 12.04 22.82 -53.79
N ASP A 59 11.08 23.67 -54.17
CA ASP A 59 11.16 24.38 -55.45
C ASP A 59 10.50 25.76 -55.31
N ASP A 60 11.32 26.78 -55.48
CA ASP A 60 11.13 28.14 -55.01
C ASP A 60 10.70 29.01 -56.21
N GLY A 61 9.56 29.71 -56.13
CA GLY A 61 9.27 30.82 -57.06
C GLY A 61 7.83 31.07 -57.54
N MET A 62 6.84 30.22 -57.28
CA MET A 62 5.46 30.43 -57.80
C MET A 62 4.37 30.71 -56.76
N LEU A 63 4.60 30.48 -55.46
CA LEU A 63 3.54 30.52 -54.44
C LEU A 63 3.26 31.93 -53.87
N GLU A 64 4.16 32.89 -54.05
CA GLU A 64 4.09 34.19 -53.36
C GLU A 64 2.98 35.13 -53.90
N LYS A 65 2.48 34.88 -55.13
CA LYS A 65 1.38 35.66 -55.72
C LYS A 65 -0.03 35.17 -55.36
N MET A 66 -0.22 33.91 -54.94
CA MET A 66 -1.55 33.42 -54.51
C MET A 66 -1.85 33.76 -53.05
N ILE A 67 -0.82 33.78 -52.18
CA ILE A 67 -1.00 33.97 -50.74
C ILE A 67 -1.55 35.37 -50.39
N LYS A 68 -1.27 36.41 -51.19
CA LYS A 68 -1.79 37.77 -50.90
C LYS A 68 -3.29 37.95 -51.15
N ASN A 69 -3.91 37.14 -52.01
CA ASN A 69 -5.34 37.28 -52.33
C ASN A 69 -6.26 36.43 -51.44
N GLU A 70 -5.77 35.34 -50.85
CA GLU A 70 -6.59 34.52 -49.93
C GLU A 70 -6.62 35.06 -48.49
N VAL A 71 -5.57 35.78 -48.06
CA VAL A 71 -5.46 36.29 -46.69
C VAL A 71 -6.46 37.42 -46.38
N GLN A 72 -7.08 38.05 -47.39
CA GLN A 72 -8.12 39.07 -47.17
C GLN A 72 -9.55 38.52 -47.06
N SER A 73 -9.79 37.23 -47.35
CA SER A 73 -11.16 36.66 -47.35
C SER A 73 -11.52 35.89 -46.07
N ALA A 74 -10.55 35.34 -45.33
CA ALA A 74 -10.83 34.39 -44.24
C ALA A 74 -10.68 34.94 -42.82
N ALA A 75 -10.31 36.21 -42.63
CA ALA A 75 -9.81 36.72 -41.35
C ALA A 75 -10.83 37.48 -40.48
N LYS A 76 -12.13 37.13 -40.50
CA LYS A 76 -13.10 37.80 -39.59
C LYS A 76 -13.96 36.92 -38.67
N ASP A 77 -14.07 35.61 -38.88
CA ASP A 77 -15.02 34.81 -38.06
C ASP A 77 -14.39 33.70 -37.18
N ASN A 78 -13.11 33.36 -37.31
CA ASN A 78 -12.51 32.21 -36.60
C ASN A 78 -11.51 32.54 -35.47
N VAL A 79 -11.17 33.80 -35.24
CA VAL A 79 -10.16 34.18 -34.22
C VAL A 79 -10.73 34.16 -32.80
N ALA A 80 -12.00 34.52 -32.62
CA ALA A 80 -12.60 34.59 -31.28
C ALA A 80 -12.80 33.21 -30.61
N VAL A 81 -13.07 32.17 -31.40
CA VAL A 81 -13.42 30.83 -30.86
C VAL A 81 -12.19 30.03 -30.41
N CYS A 82 -11.01 30.28 -30.98
CA CYS A 82 -9.76 29.63 -30.55
C CYS A 82 -9.23 30.19 -29.23
N ASP A 83 -9.33 31.50 -29.00
CA ASP A 83 -8.88 32.13 -27.76
C ASP A 83 -9.71 31.66 -26.55
N ASP A 84 -11.02 31.48 -26.73
CA ASP A 84 -11.91 30.99 -25.66
C ASP A 84 -11.59 29.55 -25.25
N LYS A 85 -11.23 28.68 -26.21
CA LYS A 85 -10.86 27.29 -25.92
C LYS A 85 -9.54 27.19 -25.15
N ILE A 86 -8.53 27.97 -25.55
CA ILE A 86 -7.23 28.02 -24.87
C ILE A 86 -7.39 28.59 -23.45
N ASN A 87 -8.22 29.62 -23.27
CA ASN A 87 -8.49 30.19 -21.95
C ASN A 87 -9.21 29.21 -21.02
N LEU A 88 -10.11 28.37 -21.55
CA LEU A 88 -10.78 27.33 -20.79
C LEU A 88 -9.79 26.27 -20.29
N GLU A 89 -8.91 25.80 -21.17
CA GLU A 89 -7.87 24.81 -20.85
C GLU A 89 -6.85 25.34 -19.83
N ILE A 90 -6.43 26.61 -19.96
CA ILE A 90 -5.57 27.27 -18.96
C ILE A 90 -6.24 27.33 -17.59
N ASN A 91 -7.54 27.59 -17.53
CA ASN A 91 -8.27 27.64 -16.26
C ASN A 91 -8.43 26.26 -15.63
N GLU A 92 -8.67 25.22 -16.44
CA GLU A 92 -8.72 23.85 -15.97
C GLU A 92 -7.37 23.38 -15.41
N LEU A 93 -6.26 23.69 -16.11
CA LEU A 93 -4.91 23.42 -15.63
C LEU A 93 -4.58 24.19 -14.33
N LYS A 94 -5.05 25.43 -14.18
CA LYS A 94 -4.90 26.18 -12.92
C LYS A 94 -5.64 25.52 -11.77
N MET A 95 -6.87 25.04 -12.00
CA MET A 95 -7.62 24.30 -10.99
C MET A 95 -6.93 23.00 -10.59
N GLN A 96 -6.47 22.21 -11.57
CA GLN A 96 -5.73 20.98 -11.29
C GLN A 96 -4.43 21.25 -10.54
N ASN A 97 -3.70 22.33 -10.88
CA ASN A 97 -2.49 22.72 -10.16
C ASN A 97 -2.79 23.08 -8.70
N GLU A 98 -3.90 23.77 -8.44
CA GLU A 98 -4.34 24.11 -7.09
C GLU A 98 -4.74 22.86 -6.28
N GLU A 99 -5.39 21.87 -6.91
CA GLU A 99 -5.67 20.58 -6.28
C GLU A 99 -4.39 19.81 -5.94
N LEU A 100 -3.42 19.78 -6.86
CA LEU A 100 -2.12 19.16 -6.62
C LEU A 100 -1.37 19.84 -5.48
N ARG A 101 -1.43 21.17 -5.37
CA ARG A 101 -0.85 21.91 -4.24
C ARG A 101 -1.49 21.49 -2.92
N LYS A 102 -2.82 21.42 -2.85
CA LYS A 102 -3.55 20.96 -1.65
C LYS A 102 -3.16 19.53 -1.24
N ILE A 103 -3.05 18.63 -2.22
CA ILE A 103 -2.61 17.25 -1.98
C ILE A 103 -1.17 17.24 -1.47
N ASN A 104 -0.26 17.99 -2.08
CA ASN A 104 1.14 18.07 -1.64
C ASN A 104 1.25 18.60 -0.21
N TYR A 105 0.49 19.63 0.17
CA TYR A 105 0.47 20.12 1.55
C TYR A 105 0.00 19.03 2.53
N LYS A 106 -1.03 18.26 2.15
CA LYS A 106 -1.53 17.16 2.97
C LYS A 106 -0.51 16.02 3.11
N ILE A 107 0.24 15.72 2.05
CA ILE A 107 1.34 14.74 2.10
C ILE A 107 2.42 15.21 3.08
N VAL A 108 2.84 16.48 2.99
CA VAL A 108 3.83 17.05 3.91
C VAL A 108 3.35 17.00 5.36
N GLU A 109 2.09 17.34 5.61
CA GLU A 109 1.50 17.25 6.95
C GLU A 109 1.52 15.82 7.50
N ILE A 110 1.12 14.83 6.69
CA ILE A 110 1.17 13.41 7.07
C ILE A 110 2.61 12.98 7.35
N SER A 111 3.57 13.37 6.50
CA SER A 111 4.98 13.04 6.70
C SER A 111 5.52 13.63 8.00
N GLN A 112 5.19 14.87 8.34
CA GLN A 112 5.59 15.50 9.60
C GLN A 112 4.96 14.80 10.82
N GLN A 113 3.69 14.39 10.73
CA GLN A 113 3.03 13.63 11.79
C GLN A 113 3.67 12.25 11.99
N GLN A 114 4.01 11.55 10.90
CA GLN A 114 4.71 10.27 10.96
C GLN A 114 6.10 10.42 11.58
N GLU A 115 6.86 11.43 11.18
CA GLU A 115 8.18 11.71 11.74
C GLU A 115 8.12 11.98 13.25
N ALA A 116 7.13 12.75 13.71
CA ALA A 116 6.91 13.00 15.13
C ALA A 116 6.61 11.71 15.92
N ILE A 117 5.80 10.81 15.34
CA ILE A 117 5.48 9.50 15.94
C ILE A 117 6.73 8.63 16.02
N PHE A 118 7.50 8.53 14.92
CA PHE A 118 8.72 7.72 14.90
C PHE A 118 9.76 8.23 15.89
N LYS A 119 9.95 9.55 15.97
CA LYS A 119 10.86 10.16 16.95
C LYS A 119 10.47 9.80 18.38
N LYS A 120 9.19 9.95 18.72
CA LYS A 120 8.68 9.59 20.06
C LYS A 120 8.87 8.10 20.35
N HIS A 121 8.61 7.23 19.37
CA HIS A 121 8.80 5.79 19.54
C HIS A 121 10.27 5.42 19.74
N LEU A 122 11.18 6.05 19.01
CA LEU A 122 12.61 5.86 19.16
C LEU A 122 13.09 6.24 20.57
N GLU A 123 12.68 7.41 21.06
CA GLU A 123 12.98 7.88 22.42
C GLU A 123 12.44 6.93 23.51
N GLU A 124 11.24 6.36 23.29
CA GLU A 124 10.66 5.38 24.21
C GLU A 124 11.42 4.04 24.21
N VAL A 125 11.78 3.54 23.03
CA VAL A 125 12.57 2.30 22.88
C VAL A 125 13.94 2.47 23.55
N GLU A 126 14.63 3.59 23.32
CA GLU A 126 15.91 3.88 23.95
C GLU A 126 15.80 3.89 25.48
N LYS A 127 14.79 4.59 26.03
CA LYS A 127 14.54 4.63 27.47
C LYS A 127 14.22 3.26 28.05
N ASN A 128 13.44 2.45 27.34
CA ASN A 128 13.09 1.10 27.78
C ASN A 128 14.30 0.16 27.73
N HIS A 129 15.16 0.30 26.70
CA HIS A 129 16.40 -0.45 26.59
C HIS A 129 17.35 -0.15 27.75
N VAL A 130 17.56 1.13 28.09
CA VAL A 130 18.40 1.54 29.23
C VAL A 130 17.89 0.92 30.54
N LYS A 131 16.58 0.95 30.79
CA LYS A 131 15.97 0.31 31.97
C LYS A 131 16.17 -1.20 31.99
N ALA A 132 15.95 -1.87 30.85
CA ALA A 132 16.11 -3.31 30.73
C ALA A 132 17.56 -3.75 30.97
N LEU A 133 18.52 -3.00 30.41
CA LEU A 133 19.94 -3.24 30.61
C LEU A 133 20.33 -3.06 32.08
N GLN A 134 19.89 -1.98 32.73
CA GLN A 134 20.16 -1.75 34.15
C GLN A 134 19.59 -2.87 35.02
N GLN A 135 18.36 -3.31 34.75
CA GLN A 135 17.74 -4.43 35.47
C GLN A 135 18.51 -5.73 35.26
N HIS A 136 18.98 -6.01 34.04
CA HIS A 136 19.81 -7.17 33.73
C HIS A 136 21.11 -7.14 34.55
N CYS A 137 21.80 -6.00 34.58
CA CYS A 137 23.02 -5.81 35.36
C CYS A 137 22.78 -6.06 36.86
N CYS A 138 21.69 -5.53 37.42
CA CYS A 138 21.32 -5.78 38.81
C CYS A 138 21.04 -7.27 39.10
N ASN A 139 20.39 -7.98 38.18
CA ASN A 139 20.12 -9.40 38.34
C ASN A 139 21.41 -10.24 38.30
N VAL A 140 22.32 -9.91 37.38
CA VAL A 140 23.65 -10.53 37.30
C VAL A 140 24.42 -10.31 38.60
N PHE A 141 24.44 -9.09 39.13
CA PHE A 141 25.10 -8.79 40.41
C PHE A 141 24.53 -9.56 41.60
N LYS A 142 23.19 -9.61 41.73
CA LYS A 142 22.54 -10.40 42.79
C LYS A 142 22.93 -11.86 42.72
N THR A 143 22.97 -12.40 41.50
CA THR A 143 23.38 -13.79 41.26
C THR A 143 24.82 -13.99 41.69
N LEU A 144 25.75 -13.14 41.22
CA LEU A 144 27.16 -13.20 41.57
C LEU A 144 27.40 -13.08 43.07
N CYS A 145 26.68 -12.21 43.78
CA CYS A 145 26.76 -12.11 45.24
C CYS A 145 26.30 -13.39 45.95
N ALA A 146 25.31 -14.10 45.41
CA ALA A 146 24.80 -15.33 46.00
C ALA A 146 25.77 -16.51 45.87
N ILE A 147 26.54 -16.57 44.78
CA ILE A 147 27.57 -17.60 44.53
C ILE A 147 28.95 -17.22 45.08
N ALA A 148 29.19 -15.93 45.34
CA ALA A 148 30.46 -15.47 45.88
C ALA A 148 30.74 -16.07 47.27
N PRO A 149 32.00 -16.45 47.57
CA PRO A 149 32.37 -16.85 48.93
C PRO A 149 32.04 -15.73 49.93
N GLN A 150 31.50 -16.07 51.11
CA GLN A 150 30.94 -15.14 52.10
C GLN A 150 31.84 -13.96 52.51
N ASN A 151 33.16 -14.05 52.31
CA ASN A 151 34.12 -12.99 52.64
C ASN A 151 34.57 -12.16 51.42
N THR A 152 33.97 -12.35 50.24
CA THR A 152 34.33 -11.66 48.99
C THR A 152 33.48 -10.41 48.84
N LYS A 153 34.09 -9.22 48.90
CA LYS A 153 33.41 -7.97 48.52
C LYS A 153 33.50 -7.78 47.01
N LEU A 154 32.36 -7.91 46.33
CA LEU A 154 32.27 -7.60 44.91
C LEU A 154 32.11 -6.09 44.67
N PRO A 155 32.67 -5.55 43.57
CA PRO A 155 32.43 -4.18 43.13
C PRO A 155 30.93 -3.92 42.92
N SER A 156 30.45 -2.74 43.34
CA SER A 156 29.07 -2.31 43.10
C SER A 156 28.78 -2.10 41.61
N VAL A 157 27.55 -2.39 41.18
CA VAL A 157 27.10 -2.14 39.80
C VAL A 157 27.16 -0.64 39.49
N PRO A 158 27.70 -0.23 38.32
CA PRO A 158 27.68 1.15 37.88
C PRO A 158 26.24 1.72 37.82
N VAL A 159 26.07 2.98 38.23
CA VAL A 159 24.77 3.68 38.23
C VAL A 159 24.30 4.00 36.80
N ILE A 160 25.25 4.24 35.89
CA ILE A 160 25.02 4.40 34.45
C ILE A 160 25.73 3.23 33.78
N CYS A 161 24.98 2.42 33.05
CA CYS A 161 25.48 1.21 32.42
C CYS A 161 25.18 1.29 30.93
N ASP A 162 26.15 1.79 30.16
CA ASP A 162 26.26 1.36 28.76
C ASP A 162 26.98 -0.02 28.72
N MET A 163 26.98 -0.65 27.55
CA MET A 163 27.54 -2.00 27.40
C MET A 163 29.03 -2.07 27.72
N ASP A 164 29.80 -1.03 27.40
CA ASP A 164 31.25 -1.01 27.62
C ASP A 164 31.59 -0.93 29.10
N HIS A 165 30.89 -0.07 29.85
CA HIS A 165 31.01 0.02 31.29
C HIS A 165 30.59 -1.29 31.98
N PHE A 166 29.57 -1.98 31.45
CA PHE A 166 29.16 -3.29 31.96
C PHE A 166 30.22 -4.36 31.76
N TYR A 167 30.80 -4.47 30.56
CA TYR A 167 31.86 -5.45 30.29
C TYR A 167 33.11 -5.19 31.12
N LYS A 168 33.49 -3.92 31.29
CA LYS A 168 34.59 -3.56 32.18
C LYS A 168 34.32 -3.98 33.62
N TRP A 169 33.12 -3.70 34.13
CA TRP A 169 32.72 -4.12 35.47
C TRP A 169 32.74 -5.63 35.66
N LEU A 170 32.28 -6.41 34.66
CA LEU A 170 32.37 -7.87 34.70
C LEU A 170 33.82 -8.37 34.79
N ARG A 171 34.75 -7.72 34.07
CA ARG A 171 36.17 -8.04 34.14
C ARG A 171 36.76 -7.73 35.52
N ASP A 172 36.39 -6.61 36.12
CA ASP A 172 36.82 -6.26 37.48
C ASP A 172 36.30 -7.29 38.51
N VAL A 173 35.06 -7.76 38.36
CA VAL A 173 34.50 -8.84 39.18
C VAL A 173 35.27 -10.15 38.99
N GLU A 174 35.57 -10.52 37.74
CA GLU A 174 36.33 -11.72 37.41
C GLU A 174 37.72 -11.70 38.06
N ASP A 175 38.42 -10.56 38.01
CA ASP A 175 39.74 -10.39 38.60
C ASP A 175 39.72 -10.50 40.13
N VAL A 176 38.67 -9.98 40.79
CA VAL A 176 38.47 -10.15 42.24
C VAL A 176 38.28 -11.62 42.60
N MET A 177 37.49 -12.37 41.81
CA MET A 177 37.28 -13.80 42.04
C MET A 177 38.57 -14.62 41.86
N LYS A 178 39.34 -14.36 40.79
CA LYS A 178 40.64 -15.02 40.55
C LYS A 178 41.65 -14.78 41.68
N LYS A 179 41.72 -13.55 42.20
CA LYS A 179 42.59 -13.23 43.35
C LYS A 179 42.20 -14.03 44.58
N ASN A 180 40.91 -14.21 44.83
CA ASN A 180 40.43 -14.96 46.00
C ASN A 180 40.65 -16.47 45.87
N GLU A 181 40.62 -17.00 44.64
CA GLU A 181 40.92 -18.40 44.35
C GLU A 181 42.40 -18.74 44.54
N ASN A 182 43.31 -17.85 44.12
CA ASN A 182 44.75 -17.99 44.35
C ASN A 182 45.12 -17.98 45.85
N VAL A 183 44.40 -17.19 46.67
CA VAL A 183 44.57 -17.19 48.14
C VAL A 183 44.10 -18.51 48.77
N LYS A 184 43.03 -19.13 48.23
CA LYS A 184 42.53 -20.43 48.70
C LYS A 184 43.45 -21.60 48.32
N GLN A 185 44.08 -21.60 47.15
CA GLN A 185 44.99 -22.69 46.75
C GLN A 185 46.22 -22.80 47.68
N ILE A 186 46.70 -21.69 48.24
CA ILE A 186 47.81 -21.70 49.21
C ILE A 186 47.41 -22.38 50.53
N SER A 187 46.12 -22.34 50.91
CA SER A 187 45.60 -22.91 52.16
C SER A 187 45.15 -24.38 52.10
N LYS A 188 45.08 -25.00 50.91
CA LYS A 188 44.39 -26.29 50.70
C LYS A 188 45.30 -27.54 50.68
N ASN A 189 46.51 -27.47 51.23
CA ASN A 189 47.46 -28.60 51.30
C ASN A 189 47.33 -29.50 52.55
N LYS A 190 46.24 -29.40 53.33
CA LYS A 190 45.90 -30.41 54.34
C LYS A 190 44.43 -30.77 54.22
N GLY A 191 44.19 -32.03 53.86
CA GLY A 191 42.94 -32.49 53.27
C GLY A 191 41.82 -32.80 54.26
N ASP A 192 40.72 -33.26 53.68
CA ASP A 192 39.77 -34.17 54.32
C ASP A 192 39.03 -34.96 53.22
N ASP A 193 39.09 -36.29 53.31
CA ASP A 193 38.55 -37.24 52.33
C ASP A 193 37.01 -37.41 52.47
N SER A 194 36.42 -36.78 53.50
CA SER A 194 34.98 -36.85 53.79
C SER A 194 34.11 -35.95 52.90
N GLU A 195 34.64 -34.80 52.46
CA GLU A 195 33.93 -33.79 51.66
C GLU A 195 33.84 -34.19 50.17
N ASN A 196 34.85 -34.92 49.67
CA ASN A 196 34.88 -35.45 48.30
C ASN A 196 33.73 -36.43 48.00
N LYS A 197 33.30 -37.22 48.99
CA LYS A 197 32.27 -38.26 48.81
C LYS A 197 30.85 -37.68 48.71
N ILE A 198 30.56 -36.61 49.47
CA ILE A 198 29.28 -35.86 49.40
C ILE A 198 29.21 -35.07 48.09
N ASN A 199 30.34 -34.47 47.67
CA ASN A 199 30.42 -33.75 46.40
C ASN A 199 30.22 -34.65 45.18
N LEU A 200 30.78 -35.88 45.17
CA LEU A 200 30.56 -36.83 44.08
C LEU A 200 29.08 -37.22 43.93
N LYS A 201 28.37 -37.47 45.04
CA LYS A 201 26.94 -37.82 44.99
C LYS A 201 26.09 -36.66 44.46
N LYS A 202 26.38 -35.43 44.88
CA LYS A 202 25.72 -34.21 44.40
C LYS A 202 25.94 -34.00 42.89
N VAL A 203 27.17 -34.24 42.42
CA VAL A 203 27.51 -34.16 40.99
C VAL A 203 26.72 -35.19 40.17
N ALA A 204 26.65 -36.44 40.63
CA ALA A 204 25.89 -37.48 39.94
C ALA A 204 24.38 -37.16 39.85
N GLU A 205 23.79 -36.59 40.91
CA GLU A 205 22.40 -36.12 40.90
C GLU A 205 22.18 -34.97 39.91
N LEU A 206 23.09 -33.99 39.88
CA LEU A 206 23.03 -32.86 38.93
C LEU A 206 23.19 -33.32 37.48
N GLU A 207 24.09 -34.26 37.20
CA GLU A 207 24.24 -34.84 35.87
C GLU A 207 23.01 -35.62 35.43
N ALA A 208 22.39 -36.39 36.34
CA ALA A 208 21.15 -37.10 36.04
C ALA A 208 20.01 -36.13 35.73
N ASN A 209 19.89 -35.04 36.49
CA ASN A 209 18.92 -33.98 36.22
C ASN A 209 19.21 -33.27 34.89
N ASN A 210 20.47 -32.97 34.59
CA ASN A 210 20.86 -32.35 33.33
C ASN A 210 20.51 -33.26 32.13
N ARG A 211 20.77 -34.57 32.23
CA ARG A 211 20.34 -35.56 31.23
C ARG A 211 18.82 -35.55 31.03
N ARG A 212 18.04 -35.50 32.11
CA ARG A 212 16.57 -35.41 32.04
C ARG A 212 16.10 -34.13 31.36
N TYR A 213 16.69 -32.98 31.70
CA TYR A 213 16.34 -31.70 31.06
C TYR A 213 16.69 -31.68 29.58
N ARG A 214 17.85 -32.22 29.19
CA ARG A 214 18.21 -32.34 27.77
C ARG A 214 17.22 -33.22 27.01
N SER A 215 16.83 -34.36 27.58
CA SER A 215 15.82 -35.23 26.97
C SER A 215 14.46 -34.55 26.84
N ALA A 216 14.01 -33.83 27.87
CA ALA A 216 12.78 -33.05 27.82
C ALA A 216 12.84 -31.93 26.77
N LEU A 217 13.99 -31.25 26.64
CA LEU A 217 14.20 -30.20 25.65
C LEU A 217 14.13 -30.74 24.22
N THR A 218 14.76 -31.89 23.95
CA THR A 218 14.66 -32.56 22.65
C THR A 218 13.21 -32.92 22.33
N ASN A 219 12.46 -33.46 23.29
CA ASN A 219 11.04 -33.78 23.09
C ASN A 219 10.21 -32.52 22.82
N LEU A 220 10.45 -31.44 23.55
CA LEU A 220 9.77 -30.15 23.33
C LEU A 220 10.08 -29.59 21.94
N SER A 221 11.34 -29.65 21.50
CA SER A 221 11.74 -29.23 20.15
C SER A 221 10.96 -30.00 19.08
N SER A 222 10.88 -31.32 19.19
CA SER A 222 10.12 -32.13 18.23
C SER A 222 8.62 -31.83 18.23
N HIS A 223 8.03 -31.44 19.37
CA HIS A 223 6.64 -30.99 19.41
C HIS A 223 6.45 -29.64 18.73
N ILE A 224 7.39 -28.70 18.91
CA ILE A 224 7.37 -27.41 18.21
C ILE A 224 7.43 -27.64 16.71
N ASP A 225 8.37 -28.46 16.24
CA ASP A 225 8.50 -28.80 14.82
C ASP A 225 7.20 -29.41 14.27
N ALA A 226 6.55 -30.30 15.02
CA ALA A 226 5.28 -30.91 14.61
C ALA A 226 4.14 -29.88 14.52
N ILE A 227 4.07 -28.93 15.46
CA ILE A 227 3.08 -27.85 15.45
C ILE A 227 3.30 -26.91 14.26
N GLU A 228 4.56 -26.57 13.97
CA GLU A 228 4.91 -25.72 12.83
C GLU A 228 4.53 -26.38 11.50
N GLN A 229 4.83 -27.68 11.34
CA GLN A 229 4.42 -28.42 10.15
C GLN A 229 2.88 -28.51 10.01
N GLU A 230 2.15 -28.74 11.10
CA GLU A 230 0.68 -28.74 11.07
C GLU A 230 0.12 -27.36 10.67
N ALA A 231 0.71 -26.29 11.19
CA ALA A 231 0.31 -24.92 10.87
C ALA A 231 0.53 -24.61 9.38
N MET A 232 1.69 -24.97 8.82
CA MET A 232 1.99 -24.80 7.39
C MET A 232 1.00 -25.56 6.51
N LEU A 233 0.69 -26.81 6.83
CA LEU A 233 -0.28 -27.62 6.07
C LEU A 233 -1.69 -27.01 6.11
N LYS A 234 -2.12 -26.49 7.26
CA LYS A 234 -3.41 -25.81 7.37
C LYS A 234 -3.45 -24.52 6.55
N GLU A 235 -2.37 -23.74 6.56
CA GLU A 235 -2.26 -22.53 5.76
C GLU A 235 -2.36 -22.84 4.26
N GLU A 236 -1.68 -23.88 3.78
CA GLU A 236 -1.78 -24.34 2.39
C GLU A 236 -3.21 -24.74 1.98
N VAL A 237 -3.91 -25.47 2.86
CA VAL A 237 -5.32 -25.84 2.65
C VAL A 237 -6.21 -24.60 2.56
N TYR A 238 -6.04 -23.63 3.46
CA TYR A 238 -6.82 -22.40 3.44
C TYR A 238 -6.54 -21.55 2.20
N LEU A 239 -5.28 -21.42 1.79
CA LEU A 239 -4.92 -20.70 0.56
C LEU A 239 -5.52 -21.35 -0.69
N SER A 240 -5.53 -22.69 -0.73
CA SER A 240 -6.15 -23.44 -1.81
C SER A 240 -7.66 -23.22 -1.87
N GLU A 241 -8.34 -23.23 -0.72
CA GLU A 241 -9.79 -23.01 -0.66
C GLU A 241 -10.17 -21.56 -0.99
N ILE A 242 -9.39 -20.58 -0.52
CA ILE A 242 -9.56 -19.17 -0.90
C ILE A 242 -9.44 -19.02 -2.42
N SER A 243 -8.42 -19.64 -3.02
CA SER A 243 -8.20 -19.59 -4.47
C SER A 243 -9.36 -20.22 -5.25
N ARG A 244 -9.87 -21.37 -4.78
CA ARG A 244 -11.04 -22.04 -5.35
C ARG A 244 -12.28 -21.14 -5.31
N LEU A 245 -12.57 -20.54 -4.15
CA LEU A 245 -13.72 -19.65 -3.96
C LEU A 245 -13.61 -18.38 -4.80
N GLN A 246 -12.41 -17.79 -4.90
CA GLN A 246 -12.18 -16.63 -5.78
C GLN A 246 -12.44 -16.96 -7.24
N HIS A 247 -11.98 -18.13 -7.71
CA HIS A 247 -12.26 -18.58 -9.06
C HIS A 247 -13.77 -18.77 -9.30
N GLU A 248 -14.48 -19.39 -8.34
CA GLU A 248 -15.92 -19.59 -8.41
C GLU A 248 -16.69 -18.26 -8.49
N ILE A 249 -16.38 -17.31 -7.59
CA ILE A 249 -17.00 -15.98 -7.56
C ILE A 249 -16.73 -15.23 -8.87
N ASN A 250 -15.49 -15.22 -9.35
CA ASN A 250 -15.13 -14.56 -10.60
C ASN A 250 -15.87 -15.17 -11.80
N GLY A 251 -16.02 -16.51 -11.82
CA GLY A 251 -16.80 -17.20 -12.85
C GLY A 251 -18.28 -16.80 -12.84
N GLN A 252 -18.89 -16.73 -11.65
CA GLN A 252 -20.28 -16.28 -11.50
C GLN A 252 -20.47 -14.82 -11.91
N LEU A 253 -19.58 -13.92 -11.48
CA LEU A 253 -19.61 -12.50 -11.83
C LEU A 253 -19.47 -12.28 -13.34
N LYS A 254 -18.55 -13.01 -13.99
CA LYS A 254 -18.39 -12.95 -15.45
C LYS A 254 -19.67 -13.33 -16.17
N LYS A 255 -20.31 -14.43 -15.76
CA LYS A 255 -21.58 -14.89 -16.34
C LYS A 255 -22.71 -13.88 -16.13
N GLN A 256 -22.80 -13.26 -14.95
CA GLN A 256 -23.77 -12.19 -14.69
C GLN A 256 -23.53 -10.97 -15.58
N LEU A 257 -22.27 -10.56 -15.74
CA LEU A 257 -21.91 -9.42 -16.59
C LEU A 257 -22.26 -9.67 -18.06
N GLU A 258 -21.98 -10.87 -18.58
CA GLU A 258 -22.35 -11.27 -19.94
C GLU A 258 -23.88 -11.24 -20.13
N ASN A 259 -24.65 -11.73 -19.16
CA ASN A 259 -26.11 -11.71 -19.22
C ASN A 259 -26.67 -10.27 -19.21
N GLU A 260 -26.16 -9.40 -18.33
CA GLU A 260 -26.58 -7.99 -18.29
C GLU A 260 -26.18 -7.23 -19.56
N HIS A 261 -25.01 -7.53 -20.12
CA HIS A 261 -24.61 -6.97 -21.41
C HIS A 261 -25.58 -7.36 -22.53
N LYS A 262 -25.95 -8.65 -22.60
CA LYS A 262 -26.93 -9.13 -23.58
C LYS A 262 -28.29 -8.45 -23.40
N ARG A 263 -28.77 -8.35 -22.16
CA ARG A 263 -30.02 -7.66 -21.83
C ARG A 263 -29.99 -6.19 -22.25
N LYS A 264 -28.87 -5.48 -22.02
CA LYS A 264 -28.70 -4.09 -22.44
C LYS A 264 -28.78 -3.95 -23.97
N LEU A 265 -28.15 -4.84 -24.72
CA LEU A 265 -28.23 -4.84 -26.19
C LEU A 265 -29.66 -5.05 -26.69
N GLU A 266 -30.40 -5.97 -26.07
CA GLU A 266 -31.81 -6.20 -26.39
C GLU A 266 -32.67 -4.96 -26.12
N LEU A 267 -32.47 -4.28 -24.98
CA LEU A 267 -33.17 -3.03 -24.65
C LEU A 267 -32.84 -1.91 -25.63
N VAL A 268 -31.57 -1.74 -26.00
CA VAL A 268 -31.16 -0.76 -27.02
C VAL A 268 -31.83 -1.06 -28.36
N SER A 269 -31.87 -2.32 -28.78
CA SER A 269 -32.58 -2.72 -30.01
C SER A 269 -34.07 -2.39 -29.97
N GLN A 270 -34.73 -2.64 -28.83
CA GLN A 270 -36.15 -2.30 -28.65
C GLN A 270 -36.37 -0.77 -28.67
N ALA A 271 -35.52 -0.01 -27.99
CA ALA A 271 -35.59 1.45 -27.98
C ALA A 271 -35.43 2.04 -29.40
N SER A 272 -34.48 1.52 -30.20
CA SER A 272 -34.31 1.92 -31.59
C SER A 272 -35.56 1.65 -32.43
N LYS A 273 -36.20 0.47 -32.27
CA LYS A 273 -37.46 0.16 -32.97
C LYS A 273 -38.58 1.14 -32.60
N ILE A 274 -38.72 1.48 -31.33
CA ILE A 274 -39.72 2.45 -30.86
C ILE A 274 -39.44 3.84 -31.46
N TYR A 275 -38.18 4.27 -31.44
CA TYR A 275 -37.76 5.54 -32.03
C TYR A 275 -38.09 5.61 -33.53
N GLU A 276 -37.83 4.54 -34.28
CA GLU A 276 -38.21 4.46 -35.70
C GLU A 276 -39.72 4.59 -35.92
N VAL A 277 -40.54 3.93 -35.08
CA VAL A 277 -42.00 4.02 -35.15
C VAL A 277 -42.49 5.44 -34.87
N MET A 278 -41.99 6.07 -33.81
CA MET A 278 -42.32 7.46 -33.46
C MET A 278 -41.96 8.43 -34.59
N ASN A 279 -40.77 8.27 -35.17
CA ASN A 279 -40.28 9.16 -36.22
C ASN A 279 -41.08 8.98 -37.54
N ARG A 280 -41.54 7.75 -37.84
CA ARG A 280 -42.50 7.50 -38.94
C ARG A 280 -43.86 8.15 -38.69
N GLN A 281 -44.35 8.18 -37.45
CA GLN A 281 -45.62 8.84 -37.10
C GLN A 281 -45.51 10.37 -37.20
N GLN A 282 -44.41 10.97 -36.75
CA GLN A 282 -44.17 12.41 -36.89
C GLN A 282 -44.09 12.86 -38.36
N LYS A 283 -43.42 12.08 -39.22
CA LYS A 283 -43.40 12.35 -40.68
C LYS A 283 -44.78 12.25 -41.34
N LYS A 284 -45.68 11.39 -40.83
CA LYS A 284 -47.07 11.33 -41.33
C LYS A 284 -47.91 12.54 -40.90
N HIS A 285 -47.68 13.10 -39.71
CA HIS A 285 -48.36 14.32 -39.27
C HIS A 285 -47.85 15.57 -40.00
N SER A 286 -46.54 15.69 -40.25
CA SER A 286 -45.95 16.80 -41.01
C SER A 286 -46.40 16.86 -42.47
N ASN A 287 -46.72 15.73 -43.10
CA ASN A 287 -47.23 15.71 -44.48
C ASN A 287 -48.74 16.03 -44.59
N ASN A 288 -49.48 16.04 -43.48
CA ASN A 288 -50.91 16.36 -43.47
C ASN A 288 -51.22 17.83 -43.14
N GLU A 289 -50.23 18.63 -42.70
CA GLU A 289 -50.40 20.07 -42.43
C GLU A 289 -50.16 20.98 -43.66
N VAL A 290 -49.78 20.43 -44.83
CA VAL A 290 -49.56 21.19 -46.07
C VAL A 290 -50.73 21.06 -47.08
N VAL A 291 -51.93 20.68 -46.63
CA VAL A 291 -53.12 20.62 -47.52
C VAL A 291 -54.33 21.31 -46.87
N VAL A 292 -54.20 22.58 -46.46
CA VAL A 292 -55.36 23.48 -46.28
C VAL A 292 -54.95 24.94 -46.53
N VAL A 293 -54.46 25.30 -47.71
CA VAL A 293 -54.65 26.66 -48.27
C VAL A 293 -54.54 26.55 -49.79
N GLU A 294 -55.66 26.38 -50.47
CA GLU A 294 -55.92 27.02 -51.77
C GLU A 294 -57.31 26.64 -52.26
N SER A 295 -58.15 27.65 -52.37
CA SER A 295 -59.24 27.83 -53.35
C SER A 295 -60.51 28.34 -52.68
N GLN A 296 -60.63 29.67 -52.64
CA GLN A 296 -61.89 30.36 -52.90
C GLN A 296 -61.58 31.82 -53.25
N ASP A 297 -61.15 32.00 -54.51
CA ASP A 297 -61.27 33.25 -55.23
C ASP A 297 -62.73 33.37 -55.67
N GLU A 298 -63.57 34.13 -54.97
CA GLU A 298 -64.84 34.59 -55.53
C GLU A 298 -65.12 36.07 -55.19
N LYS A 299 -64.92 36.87 -56.25
CA LYS A 299 -65.30 38.26 -56.46
C LYS A 299 -66.58 38.67 -55.74
N TRP A 300 -66.50 39.79 -55.00
CA TRP A 300 -67.58 40.77 -54.95
C TRP A 300 -67.05 42.16 -55.32
N LYS A 301 -67.51 42.62 -56.48
CA LYS A 301 -67.39 44.01 -56.95
C LYS A 301 -68.31 44.90 -56.12
N CYS A 302 -67.84 46.08 -55.77
CA CYS A 302 -68.69 47.21 -55.37
C CYS A 302 -69.63 47.60 -56.52
N ILE A 303 -70.95 47.53 -56.31
CA ILE A 303 -71.91 48.65 -56.35
C ILE A 303 -72.97 48.35 -55.29
#